data_AF-A0A0K1P8D9-F1
#
_entry.id   AF-A0A0K1P8D9-F1
#
_cell.length_a   1.000
_cell.length_b   1.000
_cell.length_c   1.000
_cell.angle_alpha   90.00
_cell.angle_beta   90.00
_cell.angle_gamma   90.00
#
_symmetry.space_group_name_H-M   'P 1'
#
loop_
_entity.id
_entity.type
_entity.pdbx_description
1 polymer ?
#
loop_
_entity_poly.entity_id
_entity_poly.type
_entity_poly.pdbx_seq_one_letter_code
_entity_poly.pdbx_strand_id
1 'polypeptide(L)'
;MLVSADRELRLEIPAGALATKTTIGIEPVEERAPHGLGKAYRITPADIALSAPARLVFDKREENEMAVAVASRGADGSWQAHLGAAFDRFEATLTVETTEFSTWSLIQMLKIEPTDLRVRIGATTDFQVNICLEDDASLFAGANLANVADTCRPWTLSDRVLRWTVDGLPGGREDIGTVAGDGSRATYMAPAAISDWNSVVSVTAWMDIPGRPEGGLGAELTLSPY
;
A
#
# COMPACT_ATOMS: atom_id res chain seq x y z
N MET A 1 23.60 -11.46 -5.22
CA MET A 1 22.71 -10.30 -4.99
C MET A 1 23.02 -9.26 -6.06
N LEU A 2 21.97 -8.77 -6.71
CA LEU A 2 22.00 -7.61 -7.60
C LEU A 2 21.17 -6.50 -6.96
N VAL A 3 21.52 -5.24 -7.23
CA VAL A 3 20.87 -4.07 -6.65
C VAL A 3 20.62 -3.07 -7.78
N SER A 4 19.44 -2.46 -7.82
CA SER A 4 19.14 -1.37 -8.75
C SER A 4 20.08 -0.18 -8.52
N ALA A 5 20.27 0.67 -9.52
CA ALA A 5 21.18 1.81 -9.43
C ALA A 5 20.81 2.79 -8.28
N ASP A 6 19.52 2.94 -8.00
CA ASP A 6 18.95 3.74 -6.91
C ASP A 6 18.81 2.99 -5.57
N ARG A 7 19.11 1.69 -5.55
CA ARG A 7 19.11 0.83 -4.35
C ARG A 7 17.73 0.59 -3.70
N GLU A 8 16.65 0.91 -4.41
CA GLU A 8 15.28 0.65 -3.95
C GLU A 8 14.85 -0.81 -4.19
N LEU A 9 15.46 -1.51 -5.15
CA LEU A 9 15.20 -2.92 -5.43
C LEU A 9 16.47 -3.76 -5.31
N ARG A 10 16.36 -4.89 -4.59
CA ARG A 10 17.40 -5.93 -4.53
C ARG A 10 16.85 -7.25 -5.06
N LEU A 11 17.68 -7.95 -5.82
CA LEU A 11 17.37 -9.27 -6.37
C LEU A 11 18.40 -10.29 -5.85
N GLU A 12 17.91 -11.32 -5.19
CA GLU A 12 18.71 -12.42 -4.65
C GLU A 12 18.34 -13.71 -5.37
N ILE A 13 19.21 -14.15 -6.28
CA ILE A 13 19.06 -15.40 -7.01
C ILE A 13 19.88 -16.47 -6.27
N PRO A 14 19.26 -17.56 -5.78
CA PRO A 14 20.01 -18.61 -5.09
C PRO A 14 20.93 -19.39 -6.04
N ALA A 15 21.95 -20.02 -5.47
CA ALA A 15 22.84 -20.88 -6.25
C ALA A 15 22.04 -22.03 -6.90
N GLY A 16 22.31 -22.29 -8.18
CA GLY A 16 21.63 -23.35 -8.94
C GLY A 16 20.28 -22.95 -9.54
N ALA A 17 19.74 -21.76 -9.24
CA ALA A 17 18.47 -21.28 -9.80
C ALA A 17 18.51 -21.03 -11.33
N LEU A 18 19.69 -20.66 -11.84
CA LEU A 18 19.93 -20.46 -13.27
C LEU A 18 20.63 -21.69 -13.85
N ALA A 19 20.07 -22.24 -14.93
CA ALA A 19 20.62 -23.43 -15.60
C ALA A 19 21.99 -23.16 -16.27
N THR A 20 22.22 -21.93 -16.71
CA THR A 20 23.44 -21.49 -17.39
C THR A 20 23.87 -20.12 -16.90
N LYS A 21 25.07 -19.68 -17.30
CA LYS A 21 25.57 -18.34 -16.96
C LYS A 21 24.77 -17.28 -17.73
N THR A 22 23.87 -16.61 -17.04
CA THR A 22 23.01 -15.56 -17.59
C THR A 22 23.40 -14.19 -17.06
N THR A 23 23.45 -13.19 -17.95
CA THR A 23 23.57 -11.79 -17.56
C THR A 23 22.19 -11.26 -17.16
N ILE A 24 22.06 -10.74 -15.94
CA ILE A 24 20.79 -10.22 -15.40
C ILE A 24 20.84 -8.69 -15.37
N GLY A 25 19.78 -8.05 -15.86
CA GLY A 25 19.58 -6.61 -15.80
C GLY A 25 18.46 -6.22 -14.84
N ILE A 26 18.61 -5.07 -14.17
CA ILE A 26 17.57 -4.43 -13.36
C ILE A 26 17.54 -2.96 -13.75
N GLU A 27 16.45 -2.53 -14.39
CA GLU A 27 16.32 -1.18 -14.92
C GLU A 27 15.00 -0.55 -14.48
N PRO A 28 14.99 0.72 -14.01
CA PRO A 28 13.75 1.43 -13.76
C PRO A 28 13.02 1.67 -15.08
N VAL A 29 11.70 1.62 -15.05
CA VAL A 29 10.84 1.86 -16.21
C VAL A 29 9.70 2.82 -15.89
N GLU A 30 9.23 3.55 -16.91
CA GLU A 30 8.08 4.45 -16.77
C GLU A 30 6.75 3.71 -16.66
N GLU A 31 6.68 2.52 -17.24
CA GLU A 31 5.52 1.64 -17.14
C GLU A 31 5.37 1.13 -15.70
N ARG A 32 4.27 1.51 -15.05
CA ARG A 32 3.97 1.16 -13.66
C ARG A 32 2.66 0.41 -13.57
N ALA A 33 2.50 -0.32 -12.47
CA ALA A 33 1.21 -0.84 -12.09
C ALA A 33 0.23 0.32 -11.83
N PRO A 34 -1.08 0.11 -12.03
CA PRO A 34 -2.08 0.99 -11.44
C PRO A 34 -1.78 1.19 -9.95
N HIS A 35 -1.91 2.43 -9.49
CA HIS A 35 -1.63 2.79 -8.08
C HIS A 35 -0.17 2.51 -7.65
N GLY A 36 0.77 2.49 -8.61
CA GLY A 36 2.19 2.30 -8.37
C GLY A 36 2.80 3.38 -7.48
N LEU A 37 3.54 2.94 -6.47
CA LEU A 37 4.29 3.78 -5.54
C LEU A 37 5.75 3.82 -6.00
N GLY A 38 6.30 5.02 -6.19
CA GLY A 38 7.67 5.19 -6.70
C GLY A 38 7.85 4.68 -8.14
N LYS A 39 8.96 3.97 -8.38
CA LYS A 39 9.34 3.42 -9.69
C LYS A 39 8.94 1.96 -9.82
N ALA A 40 8.74 1.53 -11.07
CA ALA A 40 8.72 0.13 -11.42
C ALA A 40 10.07 -0.30 -12.01
N TYR A 41 10.37 -1.59 -11.94
CA TYR A 41 11.64 -2.17 -12.34
C TYR A 41 11.42 -3.33 -13.29
N ARG A 42 12.08 -3.29 -14.45
CA ARG A 42 12.13 -4.42 -15.37
C ARG A 42 13.36 -5.26 -15.07
N ILE A 43 13.14 -6.56 -14.88
CA ILE A 43 14.18 -7.54 -14.71
C ILE A 43 14.31 -8.31 -16.00
N THR A 44 15.53 -8.36 -16.54
CA THR A 44 15.81 -9.01 -17.82
C THR A 44 16.81 -10.14 -17.68
N PRO A 45 16.69 -11.18 -18.51
CA PRO A 45 15.64 -11.40 -19.53
C PRO A 45 14.33 -11.96 -18.93
N ALA A 46 13.17 -11.62 -19.51
CA ALA A 46 11.87 -12.03 -18.98
C ALA A 46 11.56 -13.52 -19.18
N ASP A 47 12.10 -14.14 -20.23
CA ASP A 47 11.77 -15.53 -20.63
C ASP A 47 12.61 -16.60 -19.92
N ILE A 48 13.09 -16.32 -18.71
CA ILE A 48 13.85 -17.28 -17.90
C ILE A 48 12.99 -17.77 -16.74
N ALA A 49 12.77 -19.08 -16.74
CA ALA A 49 12.27 -19.79 -15.57
C ALA A 49 13.43 -20.19 -14.66
N LEU A 50 13.30 -19.87 -13.37
CA LEU A 50 14.27 -20.26 -12.35
C LEU A 50 13.91 -21.62 -11.76
N SER A 51 14.91 -22.48 -11.57
CA SER A 51 14.73 -23.80 -10.92
C SER A 51 14.54 -23.72 -9.41
N ALA A 52 14.80 -22.56 -8.82
CA ALA A 52 14.56 -22.22 -7.43
C ALA A 52 14.14 -20.74 -7.32
N PRO A 53 13.25 -20.37 -6.38
CA PRO A 53 12.73 -19.01 -6.30
C PRO A 53 13.82 -18.00 -5.94
N ALA A 54 13.88 -16.91 -6.70
CA ALA A 54 14.64 -15.72 -6.33
C ALA A 54 13.82 -14.83 -5.38
N ARG A 55 14.50 -14.03 -4.58
CA ARG A 55 13.87 -13.02 -3.71
C ARG A 55 14.01 -11.64 -4.30
N LEU A 56 12.89 -10.94 -4.38
CA LEU A 56 12.83 -9.51 -4.70
C LEU A 56 12.51 -8.74 -3.43
N VAL A 57 13.42 -7.86 -3.06
CA VAL A 57 13.33 -7.07 -1.83
C VAL A 57 13.17 -5.61 -2.22
N PHE A 58 11.97 -5.09 -2.00
CA PHE A 58 11.64 -3.68 -2.18
C PHE A 58 11.87 -2.92 -0.88
N ASP A 59 12.45 -1.73 -1.00
CA ASP A 59 12.38 -0.74 0.05
C ASP A 59 10.95 -0.20 0.18
N LYS A 60 10.47 -0.04 1.41
CA LYS A 60 9.13 0.49 1.71
C LYS A 60 9.14 1.50 2.86
N ARG A 61 10.28 2.14 3.14
CA ARG A 61 10.46 2.99 4.33
C ARG A 61 9.41 4.08 4.52
N GLU A 62 8.86 4.60 3.43
CA GLU A 62 7.88 5.69 3.46
C GLU A 62 6.43 5.19 3.46
N GLU A 63 6.21 3.87 3.39
CA GLU A 63 4.92 3.30 3.08
C GLU A 63 4.27 2.57 4.24
N ASN A 64 2.94 2.63 4.27
CA ASN A 64 2.14 1.92 5.25
C ASN A 64 2.10 0.42 4.93
N GLU A 65 2.67 -0.40 5.81
CA GLU A 65 2.79 -1.85 5.65
C GLU A 65 1.46 -2.57 5.38
N MET A 66 0.37 -2.08 5.96
CA MET A 66 -0.95 -2.66 5.73
C MET A 66 -1.46 -2.35 4.32
N ALA A 67 -1.05 -1.21 3.76
CA ALA A 67 -1.67 -0.60 2.59
C ALA A 67 -0.91 -0.87 1.27
N VAL A 68 0.17 -1.65 1.30
CA VAL A 68 1.04 -1.85 0.14
C VAL A 68 1.26 -3.32 -0.23
N ALA A 69 1.53 -3.56 -1.50
CA ALA A 69 1.94 -4.86 -2.02
C ALA A 69 3.00 -4.69 -3.11
N VAL A 70 3.72 -5.76 -3.44
CA VAL A 70 4.50 -5.83 -4.67
C VAL A 70 3.62 -6.40 -5.76
N ALA A 71 3.59 -5.78 -6.93
CA ALA A 71 2.89 -6.27 -8.11
C ALA A 71 3.87 -6.69 -9.21
N SER A 72 3.55 -7.76 -9.93
CA SER A 72 4.25 -8.19 -11.14
C SER A 72 3.35 -8.04 -12.36
N ARG A 73 3.96 -7.71 -13.49
CA ARG A 73 3.27 -7.68 -14.78
C ARG A 73 3.29 -9.05 -15.44
N GLY A 74 2.11 -9.58 -15.74
CA GLY A 74 1.92 -10.82 -16.50
C GLY A 74 2.19 -10.65 -18.00
N ALA A 75 2.34 -11.78 -18.70
CA ALA A 75 2.57 -11.81 -20.14
C ALA A 75 1.38 -11.26 -20.96
N ASP A 76 0.17 -11.32 -20.40
CA ASP A 76 -1.06 -10.73 -20.94
C ASP A 76 -1.17 -9.22 -20.69
N GLY A 77 -0.19 -8.64 -19.99
CA GLY A 77 -0.14 -7.22 -19.64
C GLY A 77 -0.86 -6.86 -18.35
N SER A 78 -1.56 -7.80 -17.70
CA SER A 78 -2.23 -7.60 -16.42
C SER A 78 -1.23 -7.43 -15.27
N TRP A 79 -1.66 -6.78 -14.19
CA TRP A 79 -0.87 -6.63 -12.97
C TRP A 79 -1.43 -7.51 -11.86
N GLN A 80 -0.55 -8.29 -11.23
CA GLN A 80 -0.90 -9.17 -10.13
C GLN A 80 -0.17 -8.75 -8.87
N ALA A 81 -0.92 -8.40 -7.82
CA ALA A 81 -0.42 -8.11 -6.49
C ALA A 81 -0.08 -9.40 -5.75
N HIS A 82 1.13 -9.47 -5.20
CA HIS A 82 1.62 -10.56 -4.36
C HIS A 82 1.24 -10.29 -2.90
N LEU A 83 0.15 -10.91 -2.46
CA LEU A 83 -0.45 -10.69 -1.15
C LEU A 83 0.35 -11.35 -0.01
N GLY A 84 1.10 -12.42 -0.32
CA GLY A 84 1.94 -13.16 0.62
C GLY A 84 3.35 -12.59 0.81
N ALA A 85 3.60 -11.34 0.40
CA ALA A 85 4.90 -10.70 0.55
C ALA A 85 5.30 -10.62 2.04
N ALA A 86 6.56 -10.93 2.35
CA ALA A 86 7.07 -10.92 3.71
C ALA A 86 7.50 -9.50 4.11
N PHE A 87 6.98 -9.04 5.25
CA PHE A 87 7.28 -7.73 5.83
C PHE A 87 8.45 -7.83 6.80
N ASP A 88 9.49 -7.02 6.57
CA ASP A 88 10.50 -6.75 7.58
C ASP A 88 10.33 -5.31 8.09
N ARG A 89 9.96 -5.18 9.36
CA ARG A 89 9.73 -3.89 10.03
C ARG A 89 11.03 -3.18 10.38
N PHE A 90 12.09 -3.94 10.67
CA PHE A 90 13.36 -3.39 11.12
C PHE A 90 14.16 -2.86 9.93
N GLU A 91 14.18 -3.61 8.83
CA GLU A 91 14.82 -3.22 7.58
C GLU A 91 13.90 -2.37 6.70
N ALA A 92 12.60 -2.28 7.05
CA ALA A 92 11.56 -1.60 6.30
C ALA A 92 11.52 -2.05 4.82
N THR A 93 11.40 -3.36 4.63
CA THR A 93 11.36 -3.98 3.30
C THR A 93 10.11 -4.83 3.10
N LEU A 94 9.78 -5.04 1.82
CA LEU A 94 8.77 -5.98 1.37
C LEU A 94 9.43 -7.01 0.43
N THR A 95 9.35 -8.28 0.80
CA THR A 95 10.01 -9.37 0.05
C THR A 95 9.00 -10.28 -0.63
N VAL A 96 9.18 -10.52 -1.92
CA VAL A 96 8.44 -11.57 -2.66
C VAL A 96 9.38 -12.63 -3.20
N GLU A 97 8.88 -13.86 -3.28
CA GLU A 97 9.56 -14.96 -3.95
C GLU A 97 9.00 -15.12 -5.36
N THR A 98 9.87 -15.25 -6.36
CA THR A 98 9.48 -15.42 -7.77
C THR A 98 10.36 -16.42 -8.49
N THR A 99 9.76 -17.17 -9.41
CA THR A 99 10.47 -18.05 -10.36
C THR A 99 10.57 -17.46 -11.77
N GLU A 100 10.03 -16.27 -11.97
CA GLU A 100 9.95 -15.60 -13.27
C GLU A 100 10.43 -14.14 -13.17
N PHE A 101 11.02 -13.65 -14.25
CA PHE A 101 11.39 -12.25 -14.39
C PHE A 101 10.36 -11.51 -15.23
N SER A 102 10.07 -10.26 -14.84
CA SER A 102 9.05 -9.44 -15.48
C SER A 102 9.26 -7.97 -15.10
N THR A 103 8.20 -7.17 -15.17
CA THR A 103 8.19 -5.82 -14.59
C THR A 103 7.52 -5.86 -13.23
N TRP A 104 8.13 -5.23 -12.24
CA TRP A 104 7.72 -5.25 -10.84
C TRP A 104 7.53 -3.84 -10.32
N SER A 105 6.50 -3.62 -9.51
CA SER A 105 6.16 -2.31 -8.94
C SER A 105 5.72 -2.48 -7.50
N LEU A 106 6.09 -1.56 -6.62
CA LEU A 106 5.34 -1.38 -5.37
C LEU A 106 4.00 -0.72 -5.71
N ILE A 107 2.92 -1.09 -5.02
CA ILE A 107 1.57 -0.53 -5.25
C ILE A 107 0.89 -0.19 -3.93
N GLN A 108 0.03 0.82 -3.98
CA GLN A 108 -0.96 1.09 -2.94
C GLN A 108 -2.20 0.22 -3.20
N MET A 109 -2.46 -0.75 -2.31
CA MET A 109 -3.60 -1.66 -2.41
C MET A 109 -4.83 -1.14 -1.67
N LEU A 110 -4.61 -0.30 -0.65
CA LEU A 110 -5.65 0.31 0.17
C LEU A 110 -5.33 1.78 0.36
N LYS A 111 -6.37 2.62 0.34
CA LYS A 111 -6.25 4.02 0.69
C LYS A 111 -7.50 4.53 1.36
N ILE A 112 -7.35 5.63 2.07
CA ILE A 112 -8.45 6.44 2.56
C ILE A 112 -8.58 7.65 1.64
N GLU A 113 -9.79 7.99 1.23
CA GLU A 113 -10.05 9.21 0.46
C GLU A 113 -11.07 10.10 1.17
N PRO A 114 -10.94 11.44 1.07
CA PRO A 114 -9.86 12.15 0.37
C PRO A 114 -8.51 12.12 1.11
N THR A 115 -7.39 12.28 0.40
CA THR A 115 -6.05 12.52 0.98
C THR A 115 -5.68 13.99 0.87
N ASP A 116 -4.78 14.47 1.73
CA ASP A 116 -4.16 15.81 1.68
C ASP A 116 -5.17 16.97 1.55
N LEU A 117 -6.22 16.91 2.38
CA LEU A 117 -7.32 17.87 2.30
C LEU A 117 -7.12 19.06 3.24
N ARG A 118 -7.52 20.25 2.76
CA ARG A 118 -7.73 21.41 3.62
C ARG A 118 -9.18 21.48 4.08
N VAL A 119 -9.41 21.48 5.38
CA VAL A 119 -10.76 21.49 5.97
C VAL A 119 -10.96 22.77 6.74
N ARG A 120 -12.07 23.47 6.47
CA ARG A 120 -12.43 24.66 7.24
C ARG A 120 -12.83 24.27 8.66
N ILE A 121 -12.46 25.06 9.66
CA ILE A 121 -12.96 24.91 11.03
C ILE A 121 -14.50 24.84 11.08
N GLY A 122 -15.03 23.97 11.93
CA GLY A 122 -16.46 23.68 12.06
C GLY A 122 -17.11 23.00 10.84
N ALA A 123 -16.38 22.74 9.76
CA ALA A 123 -16.89 21.99 8.62
C ALA A 123 -16.81 20.47 8.87
N THR A 124 -17.56 19.73 8.06
CA THR A 124 -17.50 18.27 8.03
C THR A 124 -16.84 17.78 6.75
N THR A 125 -16.24 16.60 6.80
CA THR A 125 -15.69 15.90 5.64
C THR A 125 -15.93 14.41 5.79
N ASP A 126 -16.39 13.78 4.72
CA ASP A 126 -16.59 12.34 4.68
C ASP A 126 -15.35 11.63 4.14
N PHE A 127 -15.02 10.50 4.75
CA PHE A 127 -13.95 9.61 4.39
C PHE A 127 -14.47 8.26 3.95
N GLN A 128 -13.79 7.66 2.97
CA GLN A 128 -14.05 6.32 2.46
C GLN A 128 -12.74 5.53 2.38
N VAL A 129 -12.70 4.35 2.99
CA VAL A 129 -11.66 3.36 2.71
C VAL A 129 -11.94 2.73 1.35
N ASN A 130 -10.94 2.71 0.48
CA ASN A 130 -11.01 2.14 -0.86
C ASN A 130 -9.96 1.04 -1.05
N ILE A 131 -10.32 0.01 -1.81
CA ILE A 131 -9.43 -1.05 -2.27
C ILE A 131 -9.08 -0.85 -3.74
N CYS A 132 -7.82 -1.10 -4.08
CA CYS A 132 -7.27 -0.95 -5.43
C CYS A 132 -6.96 -2.32 -6.09
N LEU A 133 -7.66 -3.36 -5.64
CA LEU A 133 -7.67 -4.70 -6.21
C LEU A 133 -9.05 -4.98 -6.81
N GLU A 134 -9.12 -5.85 -7.80
CA GLU A 134 -10.41 -6.19 -8.44
C GLU A 134 -11.38 -6.83 -7.45
N ASP A 135 -10.88 -7.71 -6.57
CA ASP A 135 -11.67 -8.45 -5.59
C ASP A 135 -11.10 -8.32 -4.16
N ASP A 136 -11.92 -7.85 -3.24
CA ASP A 136 -11.61 -7.76 -1.82
C ASP A 136 -11.58 -9.15 -1.17
N ALA A 137 -12.34 -10.13 -1.66
CA ALA A 137 -12.32 -11.49 -1.13
C ALA A 137 -10.95 -12.17 -1.28
N SER A 138 -10.12 -11.73 -2.24
CA SER A 138 -8.75 -12.25 -2.41
C SER A 138 -7.88 -12.03 -1.18
N LEU A 139 -8.11 -10.97 -0.40
CA LEU A 139 -7.39 -10.70 0.86
C LEU A 139 -7.77 -11.68 1.99
N PHE A 140 -8.91 -12.35 1.89
CA PHE A 140 -9.48 -13.17 2.96
C PHE A 140 -9.58 -14.65 2.59
N ALA A 141 -9.50 -14.99 1.31
CA ALA A 141 -9.55 -16.36 0.80
C ALA A 141 -8.21 -17.11 0.93
N GLY A 142 -7.18 -16.51 1.54
CA GLY A 142 -5.83 -17.07 1.56
C GLY A 142 -5.16 -17.07 0.19
N ALA A 143 -5.61 -16.21 -0.73
CA ALA A 143 -5.00 -16.07 -2.04
C ALA A 143 -3.61 -15.42 -1.91
N ASN A 144 -2.64 -15.94 -2.64
CA ASN A 144 -1.29 -15.35 -2.70
C ASN A 144 -1.19 -14.26 -3.77
N LEU A 145 -2.11 -14.25 -4.73
CA LEU A 145 -2.16 -13.31 -5.85
C LEU A 145 -3.55 -12.69 -5.94
N ALA A 146 -3.61 -11.43 -6.34
CA ALA A 146 -4.85 -10.74 -6.69
C ALA A 146 -4.61 -9.82 -7.90
N ASN A 147 -5.62 -9.65 -8.75
CA ASN A 147 -5.55 -8.69 -9.84
C ASN A 147 -5.60 -7.27 -9.29
N VAL A 148 -4.71 -6.42 -9.80
CA VAL A 148 -4.71 -4.98 -9.51
C VAL A 148 -5.80 -4.32 -10.36
N ALA A 149 -6.66 -3.51 -9.73
CA ALA A 149 -7.68 -2.77 -10.45
C ALA A 149 -7.11 -1.48 -11.05
N ASP A 150 -7.64 -1.04 -12.20
CA ASP A 150 -7.29 0.26 -12.80
C ASP A 150 -7.83 1.45 -11.98
N THR A 151 -8.90 1.23 -11.22
CA THR A 151 -9.54 2.23 -10.37
C THR A 151 -9.93 1.61 -9.05
N CYS A 152 -9.59 2.29 -7.96
CA CYS A 152 -9.97 1.83 -6.62
C CYS A 152 -11.48 1.97 -6.41
N ARG A 153 -12.05 1.04 -5.63
CA ARG A 153 -13.47 1.01 -5.30
C ARG A 153 -13.70 1.06 -3.79
N PRO A 154 -14.89 1.49 -3.32
CA PRO A 154 -15.22 1.46 -1.91
C PRO A 154 -15.02 0.08 -1.29
N TRP A 155 -14.36 0.06 -0.13
CA TRP A 155 -14.22 -1.14 0.69
C TRP A 155 -15.58 -1.57 1.24
N THR A 156 -15.93 -2.84 1.02
CA THR A 156 -17.26 -3.38 1.34
C THR A 156 -17.33 -4.16 2.65
N LEU A 157 -16.21 -4.57 3.23
CA LEU A 157 -16.15 -5.39 4.45
C LEU A 157 -16.06 -4.52 5.70
N SER A 158 -17.19 -3.93 6.11
CA SER A 158 -17.25 -3.01 7.25
C SER A 158 -16.75 -3.60 8.57
N ASP A 159 -16.90 -4.92 8.77
CA ASP A 159 -16.42 -5.64 9.95
C ASP A 159 -14.89 -5.61 10.13
N ARG A 160 -14.16 -5.23 9.07
CA ARG A 160 -12.69 -5.12 9.08
C ARG A 160 -12.17 -3.76 9.46
N VAL A 161 -13.03 -2.75 9.52
CA VAL A 161 -12.66 -1.46 10.09
C VAL A 161 -13.09 -1.44 11.54
N LEU A 162 -12.09 -1.56 12.42
CA LEU A 162 -12.29 -1.74 13.86
C LEU A 162 -12.74 -0.43 14.52
N ARG A 163 -12.14 0.69 14.10
CA ARG A 163 -12.42 2.02 14.66
C ARG A 163 -11.83 3.13 13.82
N TRP A 164 -12.35 4.33 14.04
CA TRP A 164 -11.82 5.58 13.51
C TRP A 164 -11.20 6.42 14.63
N THR A 165 -10.05 7.03 14.35
CA THR A 165 -9.34 7.89 15.30
C THR A 165 -8.96 9.23 14.68
N VAL A 166 -8.91 10.29 15.49
CA VAL A 166 -8.25 11.57 15.16
C VAL A 166 -6.99 11.67 16.00
N ASP A 167 -5.82 11.82 15.37
CA ASP A 167 -4.50 11.83 16.03
C ASP A 167 -4.31 10.64 17.00
N GLY A 168 -4.78 9.46 16.58
CA GLY A 168 -4.73 8.23 17.38
C GLY A 168 -5.76 8.11 18.50
N LEU A 169 -6.57 9.15 18.76
CA LEU A 169 -7.64 9.12 19.76
C LEU A 169 -8.95 8.59 19.13
N PRO A 170 -9.52 7.47 19.63
CA PRO A 170 -10.80 6.96 19.16
C PRO A 170 -11.92 8.00 19.27
N GLY A 171 -12.59 8.28 18.15
CA GLY A 171 -13.64 9.31 18.08
C GLY A 171 -13.16 10.76 18.10
N GLY A 172 -11.88 11.01 18.39
CA GLY A 172 -11.30 12.35 18.50
C GLY A 172 -11.71 13.12 19.76
N ARG A 173 -11.58 14.45 19.72
CA ARG A 173 -11.88 15.39 20.82
C ARG A 173 -12.19 16.77 20.25
N GLU A 174 -12.96 17.57 20.97
CA GLU A 174 -13.46 18.87 20.48
C GLU A 174 -12.38 19.85 19.98
N ASP A 175 -11.15 19.78 20.49
CA ASP A 175 -10.03 20.69 20.14
C ASP A 175 -9.20 20.24 18.92
N ILE A 176 -9.33 18.98 18.50
CA ILE A 176 -8.69 18.41 17.29
C ILE A 176 -9.72 17.95 16.25
N GLY A 177 -11.01 18.06 16.59
CA GLY A 177 -12.13 17.53 15.83
C GLY A 177 -12.50 16.11 16.25
N THR A 178 -13.70 15.70 15.86
CA THR A 178 -14.25 14.38 16.15
C THR A 178 -14.47 13.59 14.88
N VAL A 179 -14.45 12.27 15.00
CA VAL A 179 -14.75 11.35 13.89
C VAL A 179 -15.79 10.34 14.34
N ALA A 180 -16.83 10.16 13.53
CA ALA A 180 -17.84 9.15 13.75
C ALA A 180 -18.06 8.38 12.45
N GLY A 181 -18.06 7.06 12.52
CA GLY A 181 -18.15 6.22 11.33
C GLY A 181 -18.65 4.84 11.66
N ASP A 182 -19.07 4.15 10.60
CA ASP A 182 -19.45 2.75 10.63
C ASP A 182 -18.78 2.05 9.45
N GLY A 183 -17.96 1.04 9.76
CA GLY A 183 -17.18 0.33 8.77
C GLY A 183 -16.23 1.23 7.98
N SER A 184 -16.28 1.12 6.65
CA SER A 184 -15.38 1.79 5.72
C SER A 184 -15.67 3.27 5.49
N ARG A 185 -16.68 3.84 6.16
CA ARG A 185 -17.01 5.26 6.06
C ARG A 185 -16.98 5.94 7.41
N ALA A 186 -16.51 7.18 7.43
CA ALA A 186 -16.62 8.05 8.59
C ALA A 186 -16.78 9.50 8.18
N THR A 187 -17.43 10.27 9.03
CA THR A 187 -17.53 11.72 8.93
C THR A 187 -16.64 12.32 10.02
N TYR A 188 -15.69 13.14 9.59
CA TYR A 188 -14.91 14.00 10.44
C TYR A 188 -15.60 15.35 10.60
N MET A 189 -15.62 15.88 11.82
CA MET A 189 -16.06 17.24 12.15
C MET A 189 -14.86 18.03 12.67
N ALA A 190 -14.45 19.05 11.91
CA ALA A 190 -13.36 19.93 12.30
C ALA A 190 -13.71 20.70 13.58
N PRO A 191 -12.71 21.00 14.43
CA PRO A 191 -12.93 21.78 15.63
C PRO A 191 -13.43 23.20 15.28
N ALA A 192 -14.10 23.86 16.22
CA ALA A 192 -14.62 25.22 16.02
C ALA A 192 -13.50 26.29 15.95
N ALA A 193 -12.29 25.96 16.39
CA ALA A 193 -11.11 26.81 16.34
C ALA A 193 -9.85 25.95 16.15
N ILE A 194 -8.82 26.52 15.52
CA ILE A 194 -7.50 25.88 15.43
C ILE A 194 -6.76 26.14 16.74
N SER A 195 -6.17 25.11 17.33
CA SER A 195 -5.24 25.25 18.45
C SER A 195 -3.93 25.85 17.95
N ASP A 196 -3.36 26.81 18.68
CA ASP A 196 -2.10 27.49 18.32
C ASP A 196 -0.89 26.53 18.11
N TRP A 197 -1.03 25.27 18.53
CA TRP A 197 0.02 24.26 18.48
C TRP A 197 -0.15 23.23 17.36
N ASN A 198 -1.33 23.10 16.76
CA ASN A 198 -1.54 22.12 15.70
C ASN A 198 -2.67 22.50 14.74
N SER A 199 -2.31 22.65 13.46
CA SER A 199 -3.26 22.80 12.36
C SER A 199 -3.32 21.55 11.47
N VAL A 200 -2.55 20.51 11.76
CA VAL A 200 -2.52 19.27 10.97
C VAL A 200 -2.99 18.10 11.83
N VAL A 201 -4.07 17.45 11.42
CA VAL A 201 -4.60 16.28 12.13
C VAL A 201 -4.63 15.07 11.21
N SER A 202 -4.47 13.89 11.78
CA SER A 202 -4.57 12.62 11.07
C SER A 202 -5.89 11.93 11.40
N VAL A 203 -6.73 11.70 10.39
CA VAL A 203 -7.89 10.82 10.50
C VAL A 203 -7.47 9.43 10.04
N THR A 204 -7.62 8.44 10.91
CA THR A 204 -7.12 7.08 10.66
C THR A 204 -8.22 6.03 10.84
N ALA A 205 -8.38 5.18 9.84
CA ALA A 205 -9.17 3.94 9.93
C ALA A 205 -8.28 2.80 10.40
N TRP A 206 -8.55 2.25 11.58
CA TRP A 206 -7.84 1.06 12.08
C TRP A 206 -8.48 -0.19 11.51
N MET A 207 -7.67 -1.07 10.92
CA MET A 207 -8.19 -2.24 10.22
C MET A 207 -7.48 -3.52 10.65
N ASP A 208 -8.23 -4.63 10.55
CA ASP A 208 -7.71 -5.99 10.68
C ASP A 208 -7.80 -6.70 9.32
N ILE A 209 -6.63 -7.00 8.74
CA ILE A 209 -6.50 -7.67 7.44
C ILE A 209 -5.69 -8.95 7.65
N PRO A 210 -6.23 -10.13 7.33
CA PRO A 210 -5.51 -11.39 7.48
C PRO A 210 -4.15 -11.37 6.81
N GLY A 211 -3.15 -11.92 7.50
CA GLY A 211 -1.77 -11.97 7.00
C GLY A 211 -1.03 -10.63 7.02
N ARG A 212 -1.69 -9.55 7.47
CA ARG A 212 -1.07 -8.24 7.69
C ARG A 212 -1.05 -7.90 9.18
N PRO A 213 -0.10 -7.09 9.62
CA PRO A 213 -0.18 -6.51 10.96
C PRO A 213 -1.43 -5.62 11.08
N GLU A 214 -2.09 -5.64 12.23
CA GLU A 214 -3.05 -4.59 12.58
C GLU A 214 -2.36 -3.23 12.50
N GLY A 215 -3.07 -2.25 11.95
CA GLY A 215 -2.53 -0.92 11.72
C GLY A 215 -3.63 0.08 11.35
N GLY A 216 -3.21 1.29 11.03
CA GLY A 216 -4.12 2.38 10.66
C GLY A 216 -3.85 2.87 9.25
N LEU A 217 -4.91 3.08 8.47
CA LEU A 217 -4.89 3.81 7.20
C LEU A 217 -5.21 5.29 7.47
N GLY A 218 -4.19 6.15 7.41
CA GLY A 218 -4.31 7.57 7.77
C GLY A 218 -4.45 8.50 6.56
N ALA A 219 -5.23 9.56 6.73
CA ALA A 219 -5.25 10.74 5.88
C ALA A 219 -4.86 11.96 6.72
N GLU A 220 -3.92 12.75 6.23
CA GLU A 220 -3.59 14.04 6.84
C GLU A 220 -4.55 15.13 6.35
N LEU A 221 -4.95 15.97 7.29
CA LEU A 221 -5.85 17.11 7.09
C LEU A 221 -5.17 18.36 7.59
N THR A 222 -5.20 19.43 6.81
CA THR A 222 -4.81 20.76 7.29
C THR A 222 -6.06 21.58 7.60
N LEU A 223 -6.23 21.94 8.87
CA LEU A 223 -7.28 22.83 9.33
C LEU A 223 -7.01 24.27 8.87
N SER A 224 -8.06 24.93 8.40
CA SER A 224 -8.02 26.31 7.91
C SER A 224 -9.15 27.15 8.51
N PRO A 225 -8.89 28.42 8.86
CA PRO A 225 -9.96 29.35 9.23
C PRO A 225 -10.79 29.81 8.02
N TYR A 226 -10.26 29.66 6.80
CA TYR A 226 -10.86 30.10 5.54
C TYR A 226 -11.09 28.93 4.57
#